data_AF-A0A559M2U6-F1
#
_entry.id   AF-A0A559M2U6-F1
#
_cell.length_a   1.000
_cell.length_b   1.000
_cell.length_c   1.000
_cell.angle_alpha   90.00
_cell.angle_beta   90.00
_cell.angle_gamma   90.00
#
_symmetry.space_group_name_H-M   'P 1'
#
loop_
_entity.id
_entity.type
_entity.pdbx_description
1 polymer ?
#
loop_
_entity_poly.entity_id
_entity_poly.type
_entity_poly.pdbx_seq_one_letter_code
_entity_poly.pdbx_strand_id
1 'polypeptide(L)'
;MTLTNTFIGYILCIVLFMGVYYGNIWRSQDFPFMSQLLYNTASNSTVFAEYNLTQILTPENFIDQAGLKANGIPYLTGTYVAYLITTNMGCTATLVHMALWNWDDIKEGFFFLSPSNLRKLLQPSFWVFWKSGQSKEEHKREVLENPRMDPHYKMMVQAGYEEVPNWWYANVLVLSFAVGMGTIYAVKSSLPWWGYIVSNIFALVFILIFGAQMGLTGFQFNQQPIIQMIAGYLHPGKPLANMYFTVFGFNGIQQGQWLLRDLKVAQLVHLSPKSTFTAQMLGAVIGAIFNYIMMKTIVTNQFTILKSVEGSNVWSGQNVQQYNTLAVAWSIAGDLFSVGARYQWVTISYLVGFIVPVPFYLLHKYTKIRFFEYINLPIVLWYMGWLFVGVNSSIGSYFAIGFIAQWYLRKYRPGLFVKYNYLVSAALDGGTQVMVFILSFAVFGGSGKERAFPTWAGNNGGVSNSKNIDFCMYNPANDS
;
A
#
# COMPACT_ATOMS: atom_id res chain seq x y z
N MET A 1 9.56 19.27 -2.12
CA MET A 1 9.95 18.34 -3.20
C MET A 1 8.90 17.26 -3.40
N THR A 2 8.64 16.39 -2.41
CA THR A 2 7.64 15.30 -2.53
C THR A 2 6.25 15.81 -2.90
N LEU A 3 5.70 16.81 -2.18
CA LEU A 3 4.39 17.41 -2.47
C LEU A 3 4.25 17.91 -3.91
N THR A 4 5.30 18.53 -4.46
CA THR A 4 5.32 19.05 -5.83
C THR A 4 5.33 17.93 -6.87
N ASN A 5 6.14 16.89 -6.65
CA ASN A 5 6.16 15.70 -7.52
C ASN A 5 4.81 14.98 -7.51
N THR A 6 4.20 14.85 -6.33
CA THR A 6 2.85 14.30 -6.16
C THR A 6 1.82 15.13 -6.95
N PHE A 7 1.85 16.48 -6.83
CA PHE A 7 0.95 17.36 -7.57
C PHE A 7 1.09 17.25 -9.10
N ILE A 8 2.32 17.18 -9.60
CA ILE A 8 2.59 16.94 -11.03
C ILE A 8 1.98 15.60 -11.46
N GLY A 9 2.16 14.54 -10.66
CA GLY A 9 1.55 13.23 -10.91
C GLY A 9 0.02 13.31 -11.03
N TYR A 10 -0.65 14.06 -10.16
CA TYR A 10 -2.10 14.25 -10.24
C TYR A 10 -2.58 14.98 -11.50
N ILE A 11 -1.86 16.04 -11.92
CA ILE A 11 -2.20 16.74 -13.17
C ILE A 11 -2.07 15.79 -14.36
N LEU A 12 -0.98 15.01 -14.40
CA LEU A 12 -0.78 14.01 -15.44
C LEU A 12 -1.82 12.89 -15.38
N CYS A 13 -2.29 12.51 -14.18
CA CYS A 13 -3.37 11.54 -14.00
C CYS A 13 -4.67 11.99 -14.67
N ILE A 14 -5.05 13.27 -14.50
CA ILE A 14 -6.26 13.83 -15.11
C ILE A 14 -6.15 13.78 -16.63
N VAL A 15 -5.01 14.20 -17.19
CA VAL A 15 -4.77 14.15 -18.64
C VAL A 15 -4.80 12.72 -19.17
N LEU A 16 -4.15 11.78 -18.47
CA LEU A 16 -4.10 10.37 -18.85
C LEU A 16 -5.50 9.74 -18.86
N PHE A 17 -6.29 9.98 -17.81
CA PHE A 17 -7.62 9.39 -17.68
C PHE A 17 -8.60 9.96 -18.72
N MET A 18 -8.55 11.27 -18.98
CA MET A 18 -9.30 11.87 -20.08
C MET A 18 -8.89 11.26 -21.43
N GLY A 19 -7.59 11.09 -21.67
CA GLY A 19 -7.08 10.48 -22.90
C GLY A 19 -7.56 9.04 -23.09
N VAL A 20 -7.52 8.22 -22.04
CA VAL A 20 -7.96 6.81 -22.09
C VAL A 20 -9.46 6.69 -22.28
N TYR A 21 -10.25 7.47 -21.54
CA TYR A 21 -11.71 7.40 -21.59
C TYR A 21 -12.29 8.00 -22.88
N TYR A 22 -11.92 9.23 -23.22
CA TYR A 22 -12.43 9.88 -24.44
C TYR A 22 -11.79 9.31 -25.71
N GLY A 23 -10.58 8.73 -25.62
CA GLY A 23 -9.99 7.94 -26.71
C GLY A 23 -10.62 6.55 -26.89
N ASN A 24 -11.60 6.18 -26.06
CA ASN A 24 -12.26 4.87 -26.02
C ASN A 24 -11.29 3.67 -26.03
N ILE A 25 -10.12 3.84 -25.41
CA ILE A 25 -9.11 2.78 -25.33
C ILE A 25 -9.70 1.66 -24.46
N TRP A 26 -9.57 0.40 -24.89
CA TRP A 26 -10.16 -0.77 -24.21
C TRP A 26 -11.68 -0.73 -23.98
N ARG A 27 -12.43 -0.04 -24.84
CA ARG A 27 -13.89 0.17 -24.66
C ARG A 27 -14.24 0.91 -23.37
N SER A 28 -13.40 1.85 -22.94
CA SER A 28 -13.57 2.56 -21.67
C SER A 28 -14.92 3.28 -21.51
N GLN A 29 -15.59 3.66 -22.60
CA GLN A 29 -16.90 4.32 -22.56
C GLN A 29 -18.07 3.37 -22.26
N ASP A 30 -17.84 2.05 -22.34
CA ASP A 30 -18.87 1.04 -22.06
C ASP A 30 -18.93 0.67 -20.57
N PHE A 31 -18.06 1.26 -19.75
CA PHE A 31 -17.93 1.00 -18.32
C PHE A 31 -17.97 2.31 -17.53
N PRO A 32 -18.22 2.27 -16.21
CA PRO A 32 -18.12 3.47 -15.38
C PRO A 32 -16.75 4.12 -15.52
N PHE A 33 -16.71 5.45 -15.50
CA PHE A 33 -15.47 6.22 -15.59
C PHE A 33 -14.44 5.78 -14.54
N MET A 34 -14.87 5.47 -13.31
CA MET A 34 -14.04 4.92 -12.24
C MET A 34 -14.75 3.73 -11.61
N SER A 35 -14.11 2.56 -11.59
CA SER A 35 -14.58 1.38 -10.86
C SER A 35 -13.46 0.34 -10.74
N GLN A 36 -13.43 -0.37 -9.61
CA GLN A 36 -12.52 -1.49 -9.35
C GLN A 36 -13.19 -2.85 -9.56
N LEU A 37 -14.43 -2.90 -10.06
CA LEU A 37 -15.13 -4.14 -10.38
C LEU A 37 -14.76 -4.68 -11.77
N LEU A 38 -15.15 -5.93 -12.00
CA LEU A 38 -15.04 -6.62 -13.28
C LEU A 38 -16.36 -6.49 -14.03
N TYR A 39 -16.30 -6.28 -15.35
CA TYR A 39 -17.47 -6.11 -16.20
C TYR A 39 -17.52 -7.15 -17.32
N ASN A 40 -18.73 -7.45 -17.80
CA ASN A 40 -18.94 -8.36 -18.92
C ASN A 40 -18.96 -7.61 -20.28
N THR A 41 -18.89 -8.36 -21.39
CA THR A 41 -19.02 -7.83 -22.76
C THR A 41 -20.36 -7.14 -23.03
N ALA A 42 -21.40 -7.51 -22.26
CA ALA A 42 -22.75 -6.97 -22.35
C ALA A 42 -22.89 -5.54 -21.81
N SER A 43 -21.88 -5.02 -21.09
CA SER A 43 -21.87 -3.63 -20.64
C SER A 43 -21.85 -2.66 -21.80
N ASN A 44 -22.58 -1.56 -21.64
CA ASN A 44 -22.68 -0.46 -22.59
C ASN A 44 -22.72 0.87 -21.81
N SER A 45 -22.61 1.99 -22.52
CA SER A 45 -22.57 3.35 -21.94
C SER A 45 -23.79 3.72 -21.09
N THR A 46 -24.90 2.99 -21.22
CA THR A 46 -26.15 3.21 -20.47
C THR A 46 -26.43 2.16 -19.39
N VAL A 47 -25.83 0.97 -19.47
CA VAL A 47 -26.08 -0.14 -18.53
C VAL A 47 -24.77 -0.87 -18.27
N PHE A 48 -24.34 -0.89 -17.01
CA PHE A 48 -23.09 -1.51 -16.60
C PHE A 48 -23.34 -2.94 -16.11
N ALA A 49 -23.04 -3.94 -16.94
CA ALA A 49 -23.20 -5.34 -16.57
C ALA A 49 -21.99 -5.84 -15.75
N GLU A 50 -22.17 -5.94 -14.43
CA GLU A 50 -21.16 -6.51 -13.54
C GLU A 50 -20.89 -7.99 -13.85
N TYR A 51 -19.62 -8.38 -13.74
CA TYR A 51 -19.21 -9.76 -13.99
C TYR A 51 -19.47 -10.64 -12.78
N ASN A 52 -20.32 -11.65 -12.94
CA ASN A 52 -20.64 -12.55 -11.84
C ASN A 52 -19.50 -13.56 -11.58
N LEU A 53 -18.69 -13.26 -10.57
CA LEU A 53 -17.56 -14.10 -10.17
C LEU A 53 -17.95 -15.53 -9.78
N THR A 54 -19.15 -15.75 -9.26
CA THR A 54 -19.59 -17.10 -8.87
C THR A 54 -19.73 -18.06 -10.05
N GLN A 55 -19.88 -17.54 -11.27
CA GLN A 55 -20.01 -18.36 -12.49
C GLN A 55 -18.67 -18.87 -13.03
N ILE A 56 -17.55 -18.27 -12.59
CA ILE A 56 -16.20 -18.71 -12.97
C ILE A 56 -15.45 -19.37 -11.81
N LEU A 57 -16.05 -19.42 -10.61
CA LEU A 57 -15.44 -20.02 -9.44
C LEU A 57 -16.09 -21.38 -9.16
N THR A 58 -15.27 -22.40 -9.06
CA THR A 58 -15.65 -23.70 -8.50
C THR A 58 -16.01 -23.57 -7.02
N PRO A 59 -16.72 -24.54 -6.41
CA PRO A 59 -16.99 -24.57 -4.96
C PRO A 59 -15.72 -24.47 -4.09
N GLU A 60 -14.57 -24.90 -4.63
CA GLU A 60 -13.25 -24.81 -4.00
C GLU A 60 -12.54 -23.46 -4.23
N ASN A 61 -13.20 -22.49 -4.87
CA ASN A 61 -12.67 -21.17 -5.25
C ASN A 61 -11.52 -21.21 -6.29
N PHE A 62 -11.46 -22.26 -7.11
CA PHE A 62 -10.62 -22.27 -8.32
C PHE A 62 -11.33 -21.68 -9.51
N ILE A 63 -10.58 -21.09 -10.42
CA ILE A 63 -11.12 -20.56 -11.67
C ILE A 63 -11.41 -21.72 -12.63
N ASP A 64 -12.69 -21.88 -12.96
CA ASP A 64 -13.13 -22.82 -13.98
C ASP A 64 -12.90 -22.23 -15.37
N GLN A 65 -12.01 -22.89 -16.12
CA GLN A 65 -11.66 -22.53 -17.49
C GLN A 65 -12.82 -22.75 -18.48
N ALA A 66 -13.72 -23.71 -18.20
CA ALA A 66 -14.91 -23.93 -19.03
C ALA A 66 -15.92 -22.80 -18.84
N GLY A 67 -16.22 -22.44 -17.59
CA GLY A 67 -17.03 -21.27 -17.25
C GLY A 67 -16.45 -19.95 -17.75
N LEU A 68 -15.13 -19.77 -17.73
CA LEU A 68 -14.46 -18.58 -18.28
C LEU A 68 -14.62 -18.48 -19.80
N LYS A 69 -14.52 -19.60 -20.53
CA LYS A 69 -14.74 -19.61 -21.99
C LYS A 69 -16.21 -19.37 -22.36
N ALA A 70 -17.14 -19.86 -21.55
CA ALA A 70 -18.58 -19.67 -21.78
C ALA A 70 -19.05 -18.23 -21.51
N ASN A 71 -18.55 -17.61 -20.44
CA ASN A 71 -18.97 -16.26 -20.03
C ASN A 71 -18.09 -15.14 -20.61
N GLY A 72 -16.93 -15.49 -21.18
CA GLY A 72 -15.99 -14.55 -21.77
C GLY A 72 -15.01 -13.94 -20.75
N ILE A 73 -13.93 -13.36 -21.28
CA ILE A 73 -12.88 -12.75 -20.45
C ILE A 73 -13.36 -11.39 -19.92
N PRO A 74 -13.35 -11.17 -18.59
CA PRO A 74 -13.88 -9.95 -17.99
C PRO A 74 -13.09 -8.71 -18.41
N TYR A 75 -13.75 -7.55 -18.33
CA TYR A 75 -13.17 -6.24 -18.58
C TYR A 75 -12.88 -5.51 -17.28
N LEU A 76 -11.81 -4.72 -17.30
CA LEU A 76 -11.46 -3.73 -16.30
C LEU A 76 -11.72 -2.34 -16.88
N THR A 77 -12.09 -1.39 -16.04
CA THR A 77 -12.25 0.01 -16.45
C THR A 77 -10.91 0.60 -16.91
N GLY A 78 -10.93 1.48 -17.91
CA GLY A 78 -9.72 2.06 -18.47
C GLY A 78 -8.89 2.86 -17.46
N THR A 79 -9.55 3.57 -16.54
CA THR A 79 -8.88 4.32 -15.46
C THR A 79 -8.18 3.38 -14.47
N TYR A 80 -8.78 2.22 -14.19
CA TYR A 80 -8.14 1.21 -13.35
C TYR A 80 -6.98 0.50 -14.05
N VAL A 81 -7.10 0.22 -15.35
CA VAL A 81 -5.98 -0.31 -16.16
C VAL A 81 -4.83 0.70 -16.22
N ALA A 82 -5.14 1.99 -16.40
CA ALA A 82 -4.16 3.07 -16.37
C ALA A 82 -3.45 3.14 -15.00
N TYR A 83 -4.20 3.03 -13.90
CA TYR A 83 -3.63 2.91 -12.56
C TYR A 83 -2.66 1.75 -12.43
N LEU A 84 -3.03 0.55 -12.89
CA LEU A 84 -2.14 -0.60 -12.86
C LEU A 84 -0.87 -0.37 -13.68
N ILE A 85 -0.98 0.20 -14.88
CA ILE A 85 0.17 0.53 -15.71
C ILE A 85 1.12 1.51 -15.00
N THR A 86 0.61 2.60 -14.46
CA THR A 86 1.46 3.66 -13.88
C THR A 86 2.06 3.25 -12.54
N THR A 87 1.31 2.51 -11.71
CA THR A 87 1.81 1.98 -10.44
C THR A 87 2.85 0.88 -10.64
N ASN A 88 2.66 0.01 -11.62
CA ASN A 88 3.62 -1.02 -12.00
C ASN A 88 4.94 -0.40 -12.51
N MET A 89 4.84 0.64 -13.35
CA MET A 89 5.99 1.45 -13.77
C MET A 89 6.66 2.11 -12.57
N GLY A 90 5.89 2.78 -11.69
CA GLY A 90 6.42 3.50 -10.54
C GLY A 90 7.16 2.58 -9.57
N CYS A 91 6.63 1.38 -9.32
CA CYS A 91 7.22 0.41 -8.40
C CYS A 91 8.57 -0.13 -8.90
N THR A 92 8.69 -0.46 -10.19
CA THR A 92 9.96 -0.92 -10.80
C THR A 92 10.93 0.24 -11.02
N ALA A 93 10.43 1.43 -11.35
CA ALA A 93 11.22 2.65 -11.39
C ALA A 93 11.84 2.97 -10.03
N THR A 94 11.15 2.70 -8.91
CA THR A 94 11.72 2.86 -7.57
C THR A 94 12.95 1.98 -7.36
N LEU A 95 12.92 0.73 -7.83
CA LEU A 95 14.07 -0.18 -7.68
C LEU A 95 15.32 0.39 -8.38
N VAL A 96 15.16 0.88 -9.62
CA VAL A 96 16.26 1.45 -10.40
C VAL A 96 16.69 2.81 -9.87
N HIS A 97 15.73 3.67 -9.50
CA HIS A 97 16.03 4.98 -8.95
C HIS A 97 16.83 4.84 -7.64
N MET A 98 16.42 3.95 -6.75
CA MET A 98 17.17 3.64 -5.55
C MET A 98 18.57 3.11 -5.92
N ALA A 99 18.67 2.17 -6.86
CA ALA A 99 19.96 1.60 -7.26
C ALA A 99 20.93 2.63 -7.89
N LEU A 100 20.42 3.65 -8.58
CA LEU A 100 21.24 4.66 -9.26
C LEU A 100 21.59 5.87 -8.39
N TRP A 101 20.64 6.37 -7.58
CA TRP A 101 20.84 7.57 -6.75
C TRP A 101 21.20 7.28 -5.30
N ASN A 102 20.78 6.13 -4.76
CA ASN A 102 20.90 5.77 -3.33
C ASN A 102 21.59 4.42 -3.13
N TRP A 103 22.57 4.12 -3.97
CA TRP A 103 23.29 2.84 -3.93
C TRP A 103 23.97 2.60 -2.57
N ASP A 104 24.55 3.63 -1.98
CA ASP A 104 25.24 3.52 -0.69
C ASP A 104 24.27 3.09 0.44
N ASP A 105 23.06 3.67 0.46
CA ASP A 105 22.01 3.33 1.43
C ASP A 105 21.52 1.88 1.25
N ILE A 106 21.33 1.45 0.00
CA ILE A 106 20.94 0.06 -0.31
C ILE A 106 22.03 -0.93 0.09
N LYS A 107 23.30 -0.60 -0.21
CA LYS A 107 24.43 -1.47 0.10
C LYS A 107 24.55 -1.71 1.60
N GLU A 108 24.26 -0.72 2.43
CA GLU A 108 24.18 -0.88 3.88
C GLU A 108 23.04 -1.84 4.28
N GLY A 109 21.86 -1.72 3.65
CA GLY A 109 20.74 -2.65 3.85
C GLY A 109 21.05 -4.10 3.49
N PHE A 110 21.85 -4.34 2.45
CA PHE A 110 22.28 -5.69 2.04
C PHE A 110 23.58 -6.15 2.70
N PHE A 111 24.17 -5.38 3.62
CA PHE A 111 25.44 -5.73 4.27
C PHE A 111 25.39 -7.05 5.03
N PHE A 112 24.22 -7.43 5.59
CA PHE A 112 24.04 -8.72 6.26
C PHE A 112 24.13 -9.93 5.29
N LEU A 113 23.80 -9.73 4.01
CA LEU A 113 23.92 -10.69 2.92
C LEU A 113 25.31 -10.69 2.26
N SER A 114 26.29 -9.96 2.82
CA SER A 114 27.68 -10.05 2.38
C SER A 114 28.22 -11.48 2.59
N PRO A 115 29.02 -12.05 1.66
CA PRO A 115 29.56 -13.41 1.77
C PRO A 115 30.26 -13.69 3.12
N SER A 116 30.92 -12.68 3.69
CA SER A 116 31.59 -12.77 4.98
C SER A 116 30.62 -12.90 6.17
N ASN A 117 29.43 -12.29 6.09
CA ASN A 117 28.40 -12.33 7.12
C ASN A 117 27.45 -13.53 6.93
N LEU A 118 27.21 -13.96 5.68
CA LEU A 118 26.57 -15.25 5.37
C LEU A 118 27.33 -16.43 5.97
N ARG A 119 28.67 -16.38 5.95
CA ARG A 119 29.50 -17.38 6.62
C ARG A 119 29.32 -17.36 8.14
N LYS A 120 29.01 -16.21 8.74
CA LYS A 120 28.65 -16.10 10.17
C LYS A 120 27.23 -16.62 10.45
N LEU A 121 26.27 -16.36 9.57
CA LEU A 121 24.90 -16.90 9.64
C LEU A 121 24.87 -18.44 9.65
N LEU A 122 25.83 -19.08 8.98
CA LEU A 122 26.02 -20.53 8.94
C LEU A 122 26.80 -21.09 10.14
N GLN A 123 27.42 -20.24 10.97
CA GLN A 123 28.12 -20.71 12.17
C GLN A 123 27.11 -21.02 13.29
N PRO A 124 27.28 -22.14 14.02
CA PRO A 124 26.44 -22.46 15.17
C PRO A 124 26.40 -21.35 16.22
N SER A 125 27.49 -20.59 16.38
CA SER A 125 27.59 -19.44 17.30
C SER A 125 26.57 -18.33 17.02
N PHE A 126 26.17 -18.12 15.76
CA PHE A 126 25.13 -17.15 15.40
C PHE A 126 23.73 -17.61 15.85
N TRP A 127 23.49 -18.93 15.80
CA TRP A 127 22.24 -19.53 16.29
C TRP A 127 22.19 -19.66 17.82
N VAL A 128 23.35 -19.59 18.50
CA VAL A 128 23.42 -19.41 19.96
C VAL A 128 23.39 -17.92 20.35
N PHE A 129 22.49 -17.14 19.74
CA PHE A 129 22.27 -15.74 20.09
C PHE A 129 21.84 -15.53 21.55
N TRP A 130 21.44 -16.60 22.26
CA TRP A 130 21.14 -16.62 23.69
C TRP A 130 22.38 -16.59 24.60
N LYS A 131 23.58 -16.91 24.08
CA LYS A 131 24.85 -16.85 24.84
C LYS A 131 25.81 -15.76 24.37
N SER A 132 25.71 -15.31 23.11
CA SER A 132 26.61 -14.29 22.55
C SER A 132 26.05 -12.87 22.74
N GLY A 133 26.08 -12.37 23.96
CA GLY A 133 26.09 -10.92 24.16
C GLY A 133 27.54 -10.45 24.06
N GLN A 134 27.87 -9.52 23.16
CA GLN A 134 29.03 -8.65 23.40
C GLN A 134 28.89 -8.08 24.81
N SER A 135 30.00 -7.89 25.52
CA SER A 135 29.95 -7.27 26.85
C SER A 135 29.23 -5.92 26.72
N LYS A 136 28.34 -5.57 27.66
CA LYS A 136 27.54 -4.32 27.60
C LYS A 136 28.42 -3.09 27.39
N GLU A 137 29.64 -3.12 27.91
CA GLU A 137 30.66 -2.09 27.77
C GLU A 137 31.31 -2.06 26.39
N GLU A 138 31.49 -3.20 25.72
CA GLU A 138 32.04 -3.27 24.35
C GLU A 138 31.06 -2.70 23.33
N HIS A 139 29.78 -3.10 23.41
CA HIS A 139 28.72 -2.54 22.56
C HIS A 139 28.56 -1.03 22.78
N LYS A 140 28.61 -0.59 24.05
CA LYS A 140 28.57 0.83 24.40
C LYS A 140 29.72 1.62 23.77
N ARG A 141 30.95 1.08 23.80
CA ARG A 141 32.12 1.69 23.17
C ARG A 141 31.99 1.74 21.65
N GLU A 142 31.60 0.65 21.02
CA GLU A 142 31.46 0.54 19.57
C GLU A 142 30.44 1.55 19.00
N VAL A 143 29.29 1.70 19.68
CA VAL A 143 28.26 2.69 19.31
C VAL A 143 28.75 4.14 19.51
N LEU A 144 29.49 4.40 20.59
CA LEU A 144 30.01 5.74 20.89
C LEU A 144 31.08 6.18 19.90
N GLU A 145 32.00 5.27 19.58
CA GLU A 145 33.12 5.49 18.67
C GLU A 145 32.68 5.64 17.21
N ASN A 146 31.56 5.02 16.81
CA ASN A 146 31.10 5.09 15.42
C ASN A 146 30.56 6.51 15.08
N PRO A 147 31.20 7.27 14.18
CA PRO A 147 30.80 8.64 13.85
C PRO A 147 29.49 8.72 13.05
N ARG A 148 29.02 7.62 12.45
CA ARG A 148 27.78 7.58 11.65
C ARG A 148 26.52 7.32 12.47
N MET A 149 26.65 6.94 13.74
CA MET A 149 25.51 6.59 14.59
C MET A 149 24.74 7.83 15.05
N ASP A 150 23.41 7.70 15.13
CA ASP A 150 22.50 8.78 15.50
C ASP A 150 22.86 9.37 16.89
N PRO A 151 22.99 10.71 17.02
CA PRO A 151 23.29 11.36 18.30
C PRO A 151 22.31 11.01 19.42
N HIS A 152 21.01 10.88 19.13
CA HIS A 152 19.99 10.49 20.12
C HIS A 152 20.20 9.07 20.62
N TYR A 153 20.56 8.17 19.69
CA TYR A 153 20.87 6.80 20.05
C TYR A 153 22.14 6.69 20.90
N LYS A 154 23.17 7.50 20.61
CA LYS A 154 24.36 7.62 21.48
C LYS A 154 23.97 8.08 22.88
N MET A 155 23.11 9.09 23.00
CA MET A 155 22.63 9.57 24.31
C MET A 155 21.87 8.48 25.07
N MET A 156 21.02 7.69 24.40
CA MET A 156 20.32 6.58 25.04
C MET A 156 21.28 5.50 25.58
N VAL A 157 22.29 5.15 24.78
CA VAL A 157 23.30 4.17 25.17
C VAL A 157 24.19 4.70 26.31
N GLN A 158 24.48 6.00 26.34
CA GLN A 158 25.15 6.67 27.46
C GLN A 158 24.33 6.58 28.75
N ALA A 159 23.02 6.83 28.65
CA ALA A 159 22.06 6.78 29.76
C ALA A 159 21.80 5.36 30.29
N GLY A 160 22.38 4.32 29.68
CA GLY A 160 22.28 2.94 30.14
C GLY A 160 21.02 2.22 29.70
N TYR A 161 20.32 2.71 28.68
CA TYR A 161 19.19 1.98 28.11
C TYR A 161 19.67 0.70 27.42
N GLU A 162 19.09 -0.42 27.83
CA GLU A 162 19.40 -1.72 27.25
C GLU A 162 18.60 -1.93 25.95
N GLU A 163 19.29 -2.41 24.92
CA GLU A 163 18.65 -2.85 23.69
C GLU A 163 17.78 -4.08 23.89
N VAL A 164 16.84 -4.25 22.96
CA VAL A 164 16.00 -5.44 22.91
C VAL A 164 16.88 -6.62 22.48
N PRO A 165 16.95 -7.70 23.28
CA PRO A 165 17.71 -8.87 22.88
C PRO A 165 17.19 -9.42 21.55
N ASN A 166 18.10 -9.80 20.65
CA ASN A 166 17.75 -10.37 19.34
C ASN A 166 16.80 -11.59 19.45
N TRP A 167 16.82 -12.29 20.59
CA TRP A 167 15.92 -13.40 20.86
C TRP A 167 14.44 -13.03 20.85
N TRP A 168 14.08 -11.81 21.26
CA TRP A 168 12.68 -11.36 21.28
C TRP A 168 12.12 -11.33 19.85
N TYR A 169 12.89 -10.74 18.92
CA TYR A 169 12.56 -10.73 17.50
C TYR A 169 12.55 -12.13 16.89
N ALA A 170 13.52 -12.99 17.25
CA ALA A 170 13.55 -14.38 16.78
C ALA A 170 12.32 -15.18 17.24
N ASN A 171 11.87 -15.00 18.48
CA ASN A 171 10.67 -15.66 18.99
C ASN A 171 9.41 -15.17 18.25
N VAL A 172 9.28 -13.85 18.03
CA VAL A 172 8.17 -13.31 17.24
C VAL A 172 8.18 -13.86 15.81
N LEU A 173 9.35 -13.96 15.17
CA LEU A 173 9.48 -14.54 13.84
C LEU A 173 9.04 -16.01 13.82
N VAL A 174 9.51 -16.84 14.76
CA VAL A 174 9.15 -18.27 14.82
C VAL A 174 7.66 -18.45 15.12
N LEU A 175 7.11 -17.71 16.08
CA LEU A 175 5.68 -17.79 16.44
C LEU A 175 4.79 -17.33 15.29
N SER A 176 5.11 -16.19 14.67
CA SER A 176 4.34 -15.69 13.52
C SER A 176 4.43 -16.61 12.30
N PHE A 177 5.60 -17.22 12.06
CA PHE A 177 5.77 -18.20 11.00
C PHE A 177 4.95 -19.48 11.24
N ALA A 178 4.95 -19.99 12.48
CA ALA A 178 4.16 -21.16 12.85
C ALA A 178 2.65 -20.90 12.74
N VAL A 179 2.18 -19.74 13.22
CA VAL A 179 0.76 -19.33 13.08
C VAL A 179 0.39 -19.12 11.61
N GLY A 180 1.26 -18.50 10.81
CA GLY A 180 1.06 -18.32 9.37
C GLY A 180 0.95 -19.66 8.63
N MET A 181 1.83 -20.61 8.94
CA MET A 181 1.76 -21.95 8.35
C MET A 181 0.51 -22.73 8.80
N GLY A 182 0.13 -22.64 10.07
CA GLY A 182 -1.09 -23.28 10.59
C GLY A 182 -2.37 -22.73 9.96
N THR A 183 -2.47 -21.41 9.77
CA THR A 183 -3.65 -20.75 9.18
C THR A 183 -3.87 -21.12 7.71
N ILE A 184 -2.79 -21.28 6.93
CA ILE A 184 -2.86 -21.72 5.53
C ILE A 184 -3.56 -23.08 5.38
N TYR A 185 -3.22 -24.03 6.26
CA TYR A 185 -3.81 -25.38 6.24
C TYR A 185 -5.21 -25.41 6.87
N ALA A 186 -5.44 -24.64 7.94
CA ALA A 186 -6.76 -24.57 8.58
C ALA A 186 -7.85 -24.05 7.63
N VAL A 187 -7.51 -23.05 6.80
CA VAL A 187 -8.48 -22.41 5.89
C VAL A 187 -8.56 -23.10 4.53
N LYS A 188 -7.79 -24.17 4.28
CA LYS A 188 -7.65 -24.81 2.96
C LYS A 188 -7.42 -23.77 1.85
N SER A 189 -6.53 -22.82 2.11
CA SER A 189 -6.26 -21.63 1.29
C SER A 189 -5.79 -21.91 -0.15
N SER A 190 -5.59 -23.17 -0.54
CA SER A 190 -5.03 -23.66 -1.80
C SER A 190 -3.58 -23.29 -2.09
N LEU A 191 -2.95 -22.52 -1.20
CA LEU A 191 -1.54 -22.17 -1.24
C LEU A 191 -0.69 -23.30 -0.64
N PRO A 192 0.32 -23.82 -1.36
CA PRO A 192 1.22 -24.83 -0.80
C PRO A 192 2.20 -24.21 0.20
N TRP A 193 2.75 -25.03 1.11
CA TRP A 193 3.73 -24.57 2.12
C TRP A 193 4.95 -23.86 1.52
N TRP A 194 5.41 -24.27 0.34
CA TRP A 194 6.53 -23.61 -0.34
C TRP A 194 6.15 -22.22 -0.84
N GLY A 195 4.89 -22.01 -1.27
CA GLY A 195 4.40 -20.70 -1.71
C GLY A 195 4.42 -19.68 -0.58
N TYR A 196 4.13 -20.12 0.65
CA TYR A 196 4.28 -19.30 1.85
C TYR A 196 5.73 -18.89 2.11
N ILE A 197 6.68 -19.83 2.02
CA ILE A 197 8.11 -19.51 2.20
C ILE A 197 8.56 -18.52 1.13
N VAL A 198 8.18 -18.75 -0.13
CA VAL A 198 8.49 -17.84 -1.24
C VAL A 198 7.91 -16.44 -0.99
N SER A 199 6.68 -16.30 -0.51
CA SER A 199 6.11 -14.97 -0.19
C SER A 199 6.89 -14.25 0.91
N ASN A 200 7.37 -14.96 1.94
CA ASN A 200 8.16 -14.35 3.01
C ASN A 200 9.56 -13.94 2.52
N ILE A 201 10.17 -14.70 1.61
CA ILE A 201 11.44 -14.33 0.98
C ILE A 201 11.27 -13.06 0.15
N PHE A 202 10.19 -12.94 -0.63
CA PHE A 202 9.89 -11.72 -1.36
C PHE A 202 9.67 -10.54 -0.42
N ALA A 203 8.91 -10.72 0.68
CA ALA A 203 8.73 -9.69 1.68
C ALA A 203 10.06 -9.22 2.28
N LEU A 204 10.98 -10.14 2.57
CA LEU A 204 12.32 -9.83 3.10
C LEU A 204 13.17 -9.04 2.10
N VAL A 205 13.13 -9.37 0.81
CA VAL A 205 13.89 -8.62 -0.21
C VAL A 205 13.27 -7.24 -0.43
N PHE A 206 11.94 -7.15 -0.53
CA PHE A 206 11.25 -5.90 -0.81
C PHE A 206 11.28 -4.93 0.37
N ILE A 207 11.21 -5.38 1.63
CA ILE A 207 11.29 -4.48 2.78
C ILE A 207 12.64 -3.76 2.86
N LEU A 208 13.74 -4.37 2.42
CA LEU A 208 15.05 -3.72 2.41
C LEU A 208 15.07 -2.52 1.45
N ILE A 209 14.50 -2.69 0.26
CA ILE A 209 14.52 -1.64 -0.76
C ILE A 209 13.45 -0.58 -0.47
N PHE A 210 12.20 -1.00 -0.29
CA PHE A 210 11.08 -0.10 -0.07
C PHE A 210 11.06 0.49 1.35
N GLY A 211 11.63 -0.18 2.35
CA GLY A 211 11.83 0.37 3.69
C GLY A 211 12.88 1.49 3.69
N ALA A 212 14.03 1.28 3.05
CA ALA A 212 15.06 2.32 2.88
C ALA A 212 14.51 3.50 2.09
N GLN A 213 13.81 3.23 0.99
CA GLN A 213 13.16 4.28 0.19
C GLN A 213 12.14 5.08 1.01
N MET A 214 11.29 4.42 1.81
CA MET A 214 10.34 5.12 2.68
C MET A 214 11.07 6.03 3.68
N GLY A 215 12.21 5.57 4.22
CA GLY A 215 13.06 6.37 5.12
C GLY A 215 13.64 7.61 4.45
N LEU A 216 14.07 7.51 3.18
CA LEU A 216 14.70 8.61 2.45
C LEU A 216 13.69 9.62 1.90
N THR A 217 12.62 9.16 1.26
CA THR A 217 11.69 10.06 0.54
C THR A 217 10.45 10.42 1.38
N GLY A 218 10.23 9.72 2.50
CA GLY A 218 9.04 9.88 3.35
C GLY A 218 7.74 9.43 2.67
N PHE A 219 7.82 8.62 1.60
CA PHE A 219 6.67 8.18 0.81
C PHE A 219 6.59 6.65 0.82
N GLN A 220 5.41 6.10 1.07
CA GLN A 220 5.17 4.65 1.09
C GLN A 220 4.56 4.20 -0.23
N PHE A 221 5.32 3.47 -1.05
CA PHE A 221 4.80 2.82 -2.25
C PHE A 221 3.90 1.63 -1.87
N ASN A 222 2.92 1.33 -2.72
CA ASN A 222 2.12 0.11 -2.59
C ASN A 222 2.66 -0.96 -3.56
N GLN A 223 3.22 -2.04 -3.00
CA GLN A 223 3.82 -3.15 -3.74
C GLN A 223 2.82 -4.28 -4.04
N GLN A 224 1.57 -4.16 -3.59
CA GLN A 224 0.54 -5.19 -3.71
C GLN A 224 0.37 -5.72 -5.16
N PRO A 225 0.31 -4.88 -6.21
CA PRO A 225 0.12 -5.38 -7.58
C PRO A 225 1.26 -6.29 -8.07
N ILE A 226 2.52 -6.03 -7.66
CA ILE A 226 3.68 -6.87 -8.02
C ILE A 226 3.58 -8.23 -7.32
N ILE A 227 3.27 -8.21 -6.03
CA ILE A 227 3.13 -9.45 -5.25
C ILE A 227 2.00 -10.30 -5.81
N GLN A 228 0.86 -9.68 -6.18
CA GLN A 228 -0.26 -10.37 -6.80
C GLN A 228 0.05 -10.90 -8.21
N MET A 229 0.87 -10.18 -8.98
CA MET A 229 1.37 -10.66 -10.26
C MET A 229 2.22 -11.93 -10.08
N ILE A 230 3.22 -11.87 -9.20
CA ILE A 230 4.12 -13.00 -8.94
C ILE A 230 3.31 -14.22 -8.47
N ALA A 231 2.36 -14.01 -7.55
CA ALA A 231 1.46 -15.06 -7.09
C ALA A 231 0.60 -15.64 -8.21
N GLY A 232 0.02 -14.80 -9.07
CA GLY A 232 -0.82 -15.22 -10.19
C GLY A 232 -0.07 -16.08 -11.22
N TYR A 233 1.20 -15.76 -11.49
CA TYR A 233 2.05 -16.58 -12.37
C TYR A 233 2.55 -17.87 -11.69
N LEU A 234 2.81 -17.86 -10.38
CA LEU A 234 3.21 -19.06 -9.63
C LEU A 234 2.03 -20.03 -9.40
N HIS A 235 0.82 -19.51 -9.25
CA HIS A 235 -0.40 -20.26 -8.95
C HIS A 235 -1.55 -19.85 -9.87
N PRO A 236 -1.49 -20.20 -11.17
CA PRO A 236 -2.52 -19.84 -12.14
C PRO A 236 -3.86 -20.47 -11.76
N GLY A 237 -4.94 -19.72 -11.95
CA GLY A 237 -6.32 -20.16 -11.67
C GLY A 237 -6.69 -20.27 -10.19
N LYS A 238 -5.85 -19.79 -9.26
CA LYS A 238 -6.09 -19.88 -7.81
C LYS A 238 -6.15 -18.50 -7.12
N PRO A 239 -7.28 -17.78 -7.22
CA PRO A 239 -7.42 -16.43 -6.65
C PRO A 239 -7.29 -16.41 -5.13
N LEU A 240 -7.79 -17.43 -4.43
CA LEU A 240 -7.63 -17.52 -2.98
C LEU A 240 -6.16 -17.65 -2.57
N ALA A 241 -5.38 -18.50 -3.26
CA ALA A 241 -3.95 -18.61 -3.02
C ALA A 241 -3.23 -17.27 -3.26
N ASN A 242 -3.64 -16.53 -4.29
CA ASN A 242 -3.09 -15.20 -4.59
C ASN A 242 -3.35 -14.20 -3.46
N MET A 243 -4.56 -14.16 -2.91
CA MET A 243 -4.89 -13.32 -1.75
C MET A 243 -3.96 -13.65 -0.57
N TYR A 244 -3.84 -14.92 -0.17
CA TYR A 244 -2.96 -15.32 0.93
C TYR A 244 -1.49 -14.99 0.68
N PHE A 245 -0.98 -15.27 -0.52
CA PHE A 245 0.39 -14.89 -0.91
C PHE A 245 0.62 -13.38 -0.73
N THR A 246 -0.39 -12.57 -1.04
CA THR A 246 -0.34 -11.11 -0.89
C THR A 246 -0.38 -10.65 0.56
N VAL A 247 -1.16 -11.30 1.42
CA VAL A 247 -1.15 -10.98 2.86
C VAL A 247 0.26 -11.15 3.43
N PHE A 248 0.93 -12.25 3.13
CA PHE A 248 2.27 -12.50 3.65
C PHE A 248 3.36 -11.70 2.93
N GLY A 249 3.22 -11.52 1.60
CA GLY A 249 4.21 -10.83 0.77
C GLY A 249 4.16 -9.30 0.83
N PHE A 250 2.99 -8.69 1.07
CA PHE A 250 2.81 -7.23 1.08
C PHE A 250 2.46 -6.69 2.47
N ASN A 251 1.44 -7.23 3.16
CA ASN A 251 1.06 -6.68 4.47
C ASN A 251 2.18 -6.88 5.51
N GLY A 252 2.97 -7.96 5.39
CA GLY A 252 4.18 -8.16 6.19
C GLY A 252 5.21 -7.02 6.04
N ILE A 253 5.39 -6.51 4.82
CA ILE A 253 6.28 -5.37 4.54
C ILE A 253 5.74 -4.12 5.24
N GLN A 254 4.44 -3.83 5.12
CA GLN A 254 3.84 -2.65 5.74
C GLN A 254 3.95 -2.67 7.27
N GLN A 255 3.68 -3.82 7.89
CA GLN A 255 3.84 -3.99 9.34
C GLN A 255 5.30 -3.79 9.77
N GLY A 256 6.26 -4.31 9.00
CA GLY A 256 7.68 -4.07 9.25
C GLY A 256 8.07 -2.59 9.11
N GLN A 257 7.54 -1.89 8.12
CA GLN A 257 7.75 -0.44 7.95
C GLN A 257 7.20 0.37 9.13
N TRP A 258 6.01 0.02 9.63
CA TRP A 258 5.42 0.67 10.80
C TRP A 258 6.22 0.39 12.08
N LEU A 259 6.67 -0.84 12.28
CA LEU A 259 7.57 -1.21 13.37
C LEU A 259 8.84 -0.35 13.37
N LEU A 260 9.50 -0.22 12.22
CA LEU A 260 10.71 0.60 12.05
C LEU A 260 10.45 2.08 12.32
N ARG A 261 9.33 2.61 11.81
CA ARG A 261 8.93 4.00 12.05
C ARG A 261 8.75 4.26 13.54
N ASP A 262 8.03 3.39 14.24
CA ASP A 262 7.71 3.58 15.65
C ASP A 262 8.95 3.41 16.54
N LEU A 263 9.86 2.48 16.19
CA LEU A 263 11.17 2.36 16.85
C LEU A 263 12.01 3.63 16.65
N LYS A 264 12.00 4.24 15.47
CA LYS A 264 12.73 5.49 15.21
C LYS A 264 12.15 6.64 16.02
N VAL A 265 10.82 6.77 16.09
CA VAL A 265 10.17 7.79 16.92
C VAL A 265 10.51 7.59 18.40
N ALA A 266 10.51 6.35 18.88
CA ALA A 266 10.90 6.04 20.25
C ALA A 266 12.34 6.45 20.57
N GLN A 267 13.27 6.25 19.62
CA GLN A 267 14.65 6.73 19.76
C GLN A 267 14.73 8.25 19.89
N LEU A 268 13.96 8.99 19.08
CA LEU A 268 13.94 10.46 19.09
C LEU A 268 13.37 11.03 20.41
N VAL A 269 12.44 10.31 21.04
CA VAL A 269 11.83 10.69 22.33
C VAL A 269 12.62 10.15 23.53
N HIS A 270 13.69 9.38 23.30
CA HIS A 270 14.50 8.71 24.32
C HIS A 270 13.69 7.74 25.19
N LEU A 271 12.76 7.00 24.58
CA LEU A 271 12.03 5.92 25.24
C LEU A 271 12.87 4.64 25.32
N SER A 272 12.69 3.87 26.38
CA SER A 272 13.40 2.60 26.57
C SER A 272 13.01 1.58 25.46
N PRO A 273 13.97 1.00 24.72
CA PRO A 273 13.69 0.08 23.61
C PRO A 273 12.82 -1.13 23.97
N LYS A 274 13.04 -1.72 25.16
CA LYS A 274 12.28 -2.88 25.65
C LYS A 274 10.79 -2.56 25.84
N SER A 275 10.48 -1.44 26.48
CA SER A 275 9.09 -1.01 26.68
C SER A 275 8.42 -0.62 25.36
N THR A 276 9.17 -0.02 24.44
CA THR A 276 8.67 0.29 23.10
C THR A 276 8.27 -0.99 22.35
N PHE A 277 9.12 -2.02 22.38
CA PHE A 277 8.82 -3.30 21.75
C PHE A 277 7.59 -3.98 22.37
N THR A 278 7.49 -4.05 23.70
CA THR A 278 6.32 -4.68 24.35
C THR A 278 5.03 -3.93 24.06
N ALA A 279 5.06 -2.59 24.08
CA ALA A 279 3.91 -1.77 23.74
C ALA A 279 3.46 -1.98 22.30
N GLN A 280 4.40 -2.06 21.35
CA GLN A 280 4.09 -2.36 19.94
C GLN A 280 3.48 -3.75 19.78
N MET A 281 4.04 -4.78 20.43
CA MET A 281 3.49 -6.14 20.35
C MET A 281 2.09 -6.25 20.96
N LEU A 282 1.86 -5.63 22.12
CA LEU A 282 0.53 -5.56 22.74
C LEU A 282 -0.46 -4.80 21.85
N GLY A 283 -0.04 -3.66 21.30
CA GLY A 283 -0.85 -2.87 20.38
C GLY A 283 -1.22 -3.63 19.12
N ALA A 284 -0.29 -4.41 18.56
CA ALA A 284 -0.54 -5.24 17.38
C ALA A 284 -1.56 -6.37 17.68
N VAL A 285 -1.44 -7.05 18.82
CA VAL A 285 -2.38 -8.11 19.22
C VAL A 285 -3.78 -7.55 19.48
N ILE A 286 -3.87 -6.47 20.26
CA ILE A 286 -5.15 -5.79 20.55
C ILE A 286 -5.76 -5.28 19.24
N GLY A 287 -4.96 -4.58 18.42
CA GLY A 287 -5.38 -4.05 17.13
C GLY A 287 -5.87 -5.13 16.18
N ALA A 288 -5.22 -6.31 16.12
CA ALA A 288 -5.66 -7.42 15.29
C ALA A 288 -7.03 -7.97 15.72
N ILE A 289 -7.25 -8.13 17.03
CA ILE A 289 -8.53 -8.61 17.58
C ILE A 289 -9.64 -7.59 17.30
N PHE A 290 -9.41 -6.31 17.59
CA PHE A 290 -10.39 -5.27 17.32
C PHE A 290 -10.69 -5.18 15.82
N ASN A 291 -9.69 -5.14 14.94
CA ASN A 291 -9.91 -5.10 13.49
C ASN A 291 -10.75 -6.28 12.98
N TYR A 292 -10.57 -7.48 13.54
CA TYR A 292 -11.39 -8.63 13.18
C TYR A 292 -12.86 -8.46 13.61
N ILE A 293 -13.09 -8.02 14.85
CA ILE A 293 -14.45 -7.76 15.37
C ILE A 293 -15.15 -6.68 14.56
N MET A 294 -14.41 -5.60 14.26
CA MET A 294 -14.83 -4.49 13.41
C MET A 294 -15.29 -4.98 12.05
N MET A 295 -14.42 -5.72 11.35
CA MET A 295 -14.69 -6.23 10.01
C MET A 295 -15.93 -7.12 10.00
N LYS A 296 -16.04 -8.07 10.94
CA LYS A 296 -17.20 -8.97 11.02
C LYS A 296 -18.50 -8.20 11.24
N THR A 297 -18.49 -7.19 12.11
CA THR A 297 -19.67 -6.38 12.43
C THR A 297 -20.09 -5.53 11.23
N ILE A 298 -19.14 -4.83 10.60
CA ILE A 298 -19.41 -3.96 9.44
C ILE A 298 -19.92 -4.79 8.25
N VAL A 299 -19.26 -5.91 7.94
CA VAL A 299 -19.66 -6.77 6.82
C VAL A 299 -21.05 -7.36 7.04
N THR A 300 -21.41 -7.73 8.27
CA THR A 300 -22.75 -8.27 8.56
C THR A 300 -23.83 -7.19 8.44
N ASN A 301 -23.54 -5.95 8.84
CA ASN A 301 -24.53 -4.86 8.87
C ASN A 301 -24.65 -4.10 7.54
N GLN A 302 -23.58 -4.01 6.74
CA GLN A 302 -23.50 -3.14 5.55
C GLN A 302 -23.15 -3.91 4.26
N PHE A 303 -23.45 -5.22 4.22
CA PHE A 303 -23.05 -6.11 3.12
C PHE A 303 -23.48 -5.63 1.72
N THR A 304 -24.69 -5.08 1.60
CA THR A 304 -25.25 -4.62 0.33
C THR A 304 -24.54 -3.36 -0.17
N ILE A 305 -24.24 -2.41 0.72
CA ILE A 305 -23.52 -1.17 0.38
C ILE A 305 -22.05 -1.47 0.04
N LEU A 306 -21.42 -2.43 0.70
CA LEU A 306 -20.04 -2.82 0.40
C LEU A 306 -19.87 -3.53 -0.94
N LYS A 307 -20.96 -3.98 -1.57
CA LYS A 307 -20.93 -4.57 -2.91
C LYS A 307 -21.05 -3.54 -4.03
N SER A 308 -21.66 -2.38 -3.78
CA SER A 308 -21.82 -1.37 -4.83
C SER A 308 -20.50 -0.67 -5.16
N VAL A 309 -20.37 -0.22 -6.42
CA VAL A 309 -19.19 0.52 -6.92
C VAL A 309 -19.02 1.85 -6.18
N GLU A 310 -20.12 2.55 -5.92
CA GLU A 310 -20.10 3.87 -5.28
C GLU A 310 -19.97 3.78 -3.74
N GLY A 311 -20.38 2.65 -3.16
CA GLY A 311 -20.65 2.58 -1.73
C GLY A 311 -21.77 3.53 -1.29
N SER A 312 -21.77 3.92 -0.03
CA SER A 312 -22.43 5.14 0.44
C SER A 312 -21.36 6.19 0.72
N ASN A 313 -21.77 7.43 0.96
CA ASN A 313 -20.86 8.50 1.39
C ASN A 313 -20.03 8.17 2.65
N VAL A 314 -20.38 7.10 3.35
CA VAL A 314 -19.74 6.68 4.58
C VAL A 314 -19.06 5.31 4.46
N TRP A 315 -19.69 4.36 3.79
CA TRP A 315 -19.20 3.00 3.67
C TRP A 315 -18.83 2.71 2.23
N SER A 316 -17.55 2.45 1.98
CA SER A 316 -17.06 2.07 0.66
C SER A 316 -16.41 0.69 0.72
N GLY A 317 -16.85 -0.22 -0.16
CA GLY A 317 -16.24 -1.54 -0.35
C GLY A 317 -14.98 -1.52 -1.21
N GLN A 318 -14.60 -0.36 -1.72
CA GLN A 318 -13.59 -0.17 -2.76
C GLN A 318 -12.26 -0.89 -2.49
N ASN A 319 -11.67 -0.78 -1.29
CA ASN A 319 -10.40 -1.46 -0.99
C ASN A 319 -10.53 -2.99 -1.03
N VAL A 320 -11.66 -3.53 -0.55
CA VAL A 320 -11.94 -4.98 -0.53
C VAL A 320 -12.24 -5.48 -1.93
N GLN A 321 -13.03 -4.71 -2.70
CA GLN A 321 -13.34 -4.98 -4.10
C GLN A 321 -12.07 -4.96 -4.95
N GLN A 322 -11.22 -3.93 -4.79
CA GLN A 322 -9.94 -3.81 -5.47
C GLN A 322 -9.04 -5.03 -5.19
N TYR A 323 -8.94 -5.41 -3.92
CA TYR A 323 -8.14 -6.56 -3.48
C TYR A 323 -8.62 -7.87 -4.12
N ASN A 324 -9.93 -8.09 -4.15
CA ASN A 324 -10.55 -9.27 -4.75
C ASN A 324 -10.41 -9.28 -6.29
N THR A 325 -10.75 -8.16 -6.94
CA THR A 325 -10.64 -8.01 -8.40
C THR A 325 -9.22 -8.26 -8.88
N LEU A 326 -8.20 -7.74 -8.19
CA LEU A 326 -6.81 -8.00 -8.57
C LEU A 326 -6.41 -9.46 -8.39
N ALA A 327 -6.85 -10.09 -7.30
CA ALA A 327 -6.56 -11.51 -7.09
C ALA A 327 -7.16 -12.38 -8.20
N VAL A 328 -8.40 -12.09 -8.63
CA VAL A 328 -9.03 -12.77 -9.76
C VAL A 328 -8.32 -12.45 -11.08
N ALA A 329 -8.13 -11.16 -11.40
CA ALA A 329 -7.52 -10.71 -12.64
C ALA A 329 -6.11 -11.27 -12.85
N TRP A 330 -5.27 -11.31 -11.81
CA TRP A 330 -3.93 -11.90 -11.88
C TRP A 330 -3.96 -13.44 -11.92
N SER A 331 -5.01 -14.08 -11.40
CA SER A 331 -5.15 -15.53 -11.51
C SER A 331 -5.53 -15.99 -12.92
N ILE A 332 -6.07 -15.09 -13.74
CA ILE A 332 -6.29 -15.24 -15.20
C ILE A 332 -5.29 -14.41 -16.02
N ALA A 333 -4.11 -14.11 -15.46
CA ALA A 333 -3.12 -13.25 -16.12
C ALA A 333 -2.71 -13.74 -17.52
N GLY A 334 -2.77 -15.06 -17.77
CA GLY A 334 -2.50 -15.65 -19.08
C GLY A 334 -3.43 -15.10 -20.18
N ASP A 335 -4.69 -14.83 -19.87
CA ASP A 335 -5.69 -14.37 -20.85
C ASP A 335 -5.90 -12.85 -20.78
N LEU A 336 -5.58 -12.22 -19.65
CA LEU A 336 -5.82 -10.78 -19.42
C LEU A 336 -4.57 -9.92 -19.68
N PHE A 337 -3.42 -10.33 -19.14
CA PHE A 337 -2.25 -9.49 -18.95
C PHE A 337 -1.00 -9.98 -19.70
N SER A 338 -1.02 -11.18 -20.28
CA SER A 338 0.10 -11.73 -21.05
C SER A 338 0.36 -10.93 -22.33
N VAL A 339 1.55 -11.11 -22.92
CA VAL A 339 1.93 -10.45 -24.17
C VAL A 339 1.04 -10.99 -25.30
N GLY A 340 0.33 -10.09 -25.99
CA GLY A 340 -0.70 -10.46 -26.99
C GLY A 340 -2.13 -10.47 -26.45
N ALA A 341 -2.33 -10.36 -25.13
CA ALA A 341 -3.65 -10.22 -24.51
C ALA A 341 -4.15 -8.76 -24.49
N ARG A 342 -5.42 -8.58 -24.11
CA ARG A 342 -6.11 -7.27 -24.09
C ARG A 342 -5.37 -6.19 -23.31
N TYR A 343 -4.80 -6.56 -22.15
CA TYR A 343 -4.11 -5.63 -21.26
C TYR A 343 -2.60 -5.96 -21.14
N GLN A 344 -1.95 -6.31 -22.26
CA GLN A 344 -0.51 -6.57 -22.31
C GLN A 344 0.35 -5.44 -21.71
N TRP A 345 -0.10 -4.19 -21.82
CA TRP A 345 0.63 -3.04 -21.28
C TRP A 345 0.74 -3.05 -19.76
N VAL A 346 -0.15 -3.77 -19.05
CA VAL A 346 -0.09 -3.90 -17.58
C VAL A 346 1.11 -4.70 -17.12
N THR A 347 1.60 -5.67 -17.90
CA THR A 347 2.82 -6.43 -17.58
C THR A 347 4.06 -5.80 -18.19
N ILE A 348 3.96 -5.29 -19.42
CA ILE A 348 5.06 -4.59 -20.11
C ILE A 348 5.49 -3.32 -19.34
N SER A 349 4.55 -2.66 -18.65
CA SER A 349 4.81 -1.51 -17.80
C SER A 349 5.89 -1.76 -16.74
N TYR A 350 6.04 -2.99 -16.23
CA TYR A 350 7.14 -3.33 -15.32
C TYR A 350 8.51 -3.19 -16.00
N LEU A 351 8.63 -3.61 -17.26
CA LEU A 351 9.88 -3.46 -18.03
C LEU A 351 10.16 -1.99 -18.34
N VAL A 352 9.12 -1.24 -18.74
CA VAL A 352 9.23 0.20 -19.00
C VAL A 352 9.68 0.94 -17.74
N GLY A 353 9.16 0.58 -16.56
CA GLY A 353 9.54 1.19 -15.30
C GLY A 353 11.02 1.03 -14.96
N PHE A 354 11.68 -0.08 -15.34
CA PHE A 354 13.14 -0.20 -15.20
C PHE A 354 13.91 0.80 -16.09
N ILE A 355 13.35 1.15 -17.24
CA ILE A 355 14.00 2.03 -18.21
C ILE A 355 13.80 3.50 -17.83
N VAL A 356 12.62 3.91 -17.36
CA VAL A 356 12.26 5.33 -17.17
C VAL A 356 13.28 6.13 -16.32
N PRO A 357 13.82 5.64 -15.19
CA PRO A 357 14.80 6.39 -14.41
C PRO A 357 16.16 6.54 -15.10
N VAL A 358 16.53 5.66 -16.04
CA VAL A 358 17.87 5.61 -16.63
C VAL A 358 18.19 6.83 -17.51
N PRO A 359 17.35 7.22 -18.49
CA PRO A 359 17.57 8.44 -19.26
C PRO A 359 17.67 9.69 -18.40
N PHE A 360 16.87 9.79 -17.33
CA PHE A 360 16.89 10.94 -16.44
C PHE A 360 18.15 10.98 -15.57
N TYR A 361 18.64 9.82 -15.14
CA TYR A 361 19.94 9.73 -14.46
C TYR A 361 21.07 10.19 -15.38
N LEU A 362 21.09 9.69 -16.61
CA LEU A 362 22.09 10.08 -17.61
C LEU A 362 21.98 11.58 -17.91
N LEU A 363 20.78 12.10 -18.13
CA LEU A 363 20.56 13.52 -18.40
C LEU A 363 21.01 14.39 -17.24
N HIS A 364 20.77 13.99 -15.99
CA HIS A 364 21.30 14.69 -14.82
C HIS A 364 22.84 14.64 -14.79
N LYS A 365 23.44 13.48 -15.07
CA LYS A 365 24.90 13.31 -15.12
C LYS A 365 25.56 14.16 -16.20
N TYR A 366 24.93 14.30 -17.37
CA TYR A 366 25.44 15.10 -18.49
C TYR A 366 25.18 16.60 -18.32
N THR A 367 23.98 16.99 -17.91
CA THR A 367 23.59 18.41 -17.83
C THR A 367 23.99 19.09 -16.52
N LYS A 368 24.20 18.31 -15.44
CA LYS A 368 24.45 18.80 -14.06
C LYS A 368 23.42 19.83 -13.56
N ILE A 369 22.24 19.89 -14.18
CA ILE A 369 21.18 20.82 -13.79
C ILE A 369 20.50 20.26 -12.53
N ARG A 370 20.46 21.08 -11.46
CA ARG A 370 19.84 20.75 -10.16
C ARG A 370 18.36 20.40 -10.26
N PHE A 371 17.67 20.84 -11.30
CA PHE A 371 16.25 20.54 -11.54
C PHE A 371 15.96 19.03 -11.60
N PHE A 372 16.82 18.25 -12.25
CA PHE A 372 16.62 16.81 -12.39
C PHE A 372 16.82 16.04 -11.07
N GLU A 373 17.52 16.63 -10.11
CA GLU A 373 17.67 16.08 -8.75
C GLU A 373 16.37 16.25 -7.95
N TYR A 374 15.58 17.29 -8.24
CA TYR A 374 14.32 17.56 -7.52
C TYR A 374 13.11 16.79 -8.07
N ILE A 375 13.26 16.07 -9.19
CA ILE A 375 12.19 15.25 -9.77
C ILE A 375 12.37 13.79 -9.36
N ASN A 376 11.44 13.29 -8.55
CA ASN A 376 11.35 11.87 -8.21
C ASN A 376 10.33 11.20 -9.14
N LEU A 377 10.81 10.73 -10.29
CA LEU A 377 9.98 10.04 -11.28
C LEU A 377 9.17 8.85 -10.73
N PRO A 378 9.71 8.00 -9.84
CA PRO A 378 8.91 6.90 -9.32
C PRO A 378 7.65 7.39 -8.59
N ILE A 379 7.76 8.51 -7.87
CA ILE A 379 6.63 9.14 -7.17
C ILE A 379 5.67 9.76 -8.18
N VAL A 380 6.17 10.44 -9.22
CA VAL A 380 5.32 11.01 -10.27
C VAL A 380 4.53 9.91 -10.97
N LEU A 381 5.20 8.84 -11.43
CA LEU A 381 4.57 7.68 -12.07
C LEU A 381 3.53 7.02 -11.16
N TRP A 382 3.81 6.93 -9.86
CA TRP A 382 2.83 6.41 -8.91
C TRP A 382 1.54 7.25 -8.88
N TYR A 383 1.67 8.57 -8.73
CA TYR A 383 0.53 9.47 -8.63
C TYR A 383 -0.19 9.73 -9.97
N MET A 384 0.44 9.40 -11.11
CA MET A 384 -0.19 9.43 -12.43
C MET A 384 -1.38 8.49 -12.60
N GLY A 385 -1.60 7.54 -11.67
CA GLY A 385 -2.75 6.65 -11.69
C GLY A 385 -3.67 6.76 -10.48
N TRP A 386 -3.41 7.65 -9.53
CA TRP A 386 -4.01 7.56 -8.19
C TRP A 386 -5.53 7.83 -8.17
N LEU A 387 -6.05 8.66 -9.07
CA LEU A 387 -7.45 9.10 -9.08
C LEU A 387 -8.46 8.03 -9.59
N PHE A 388 -8.11 6.74 -9.61
CA PHE A 388 -8.96 5.66 -10.15
C PHE A 388 -10.19 5.34 -9.29
N VAL A 389 -10.43 6.15 -8.26
CA VAL A 389 -11.32 5.91 -7.13
C VAL A 389 -12.36 7.02 -7.07
N GLY A 390 -13.61 6.70 -6.72
CA GLY A 390 -14.69 7.69 -6.63
C GLY A 390 -14.52 8.78 -5.55
N VAL A 391 -13.76 8.52 -4.48
CA VAL A 391 -13.60 9.42 -3.33
C VAL A 391 -12.33 10.27 -3.43
N ASN A 392 -12.40 11.38 -4.17
CA ASN A 392 -11.23 12.25 -4.42
C ASN A 392 -11.37 13.69 -3.91
N SER A 393 -12.50 14.06 -3.30
CA SER A 393 -12.84 15.46 -2.99
C SER A 393 -11.89 16.12 -1.99
N SER A 394 -11.14 15.35 -1.18
CA SER A 394 -10.19 15.86 -0.19
C SER A 394 -8.83 16.29 -0.77
N ILE A 395 -8.53 15.94 -2.02
CA ILE A 395 -7.19 16.09 -2.61
C ILE A 395 -6.83 17.57 -2.83
N GLY A 396 -7.79 18.38 -3.31
CA GLY A 396 -7.56 19.83 -3.47
C GLY A 396 -7.23 20.52 -2.15
N SER A 397 -7.98 20.19 -1.09
CA SER A 397 -7.75 20.69 0.27
C SER A 397 -6.39 20.26 0.83
N TYR A 398 -5.98 19.02 0.55
CA TYR A 398 -4.66 18.51 0.92
C TYR A 398 -3.52 19.37 0.33
N PHE A 399 -3.59 19.69 -0.97
CA PHE A 399 -2.58 20.54 -1.60
C PHE A 399 -2.63 21.99 -1.13
N ALA A 400 -3.83 22.54 -0.90
CA ALA A 400 -3.98 23.90 -0.40
C ALA A 400 -3.35 24.06 1.00
N ILE A 401 -3.69 23.16 1.93
CA ILE A 401 -3.12 23.16 3.28
C ILE A 401 -1.62 22.88 3.23
N GLY A 402 -1.20 21.91 2.40
CA GLY A 402 0.21 21.58 2.20
C GLY A 402 1.03 22.77 1.69
N PHE A 403 0.50 23.55 0.74
CA PHE A 403 1.14 24.77 0.24
C PHE A 403 1.22 25.85 1.32
N ILE A 404 0.14 26.08 2.07
CA ILE A 404 0.13 27.06 3.17
C ILE A 404 1.15 26.67 4.25
N ALA A 405 1.17 25.41 4.67
CA ALA A 405 2.08 24.92 5.69
C ALA A 405 3.55 24.93 5.25
N GLN A 406 3.85 24.41 4.05
CA GLN A 406 5.22 24.20 3.59
C GLN A 406 5.84 25.42 2.91
N TRP A 407 5.05 26.23 2.21
CA TRP A 407 5.55 27.42 1.51
C TRP A 407 5.34 28.68 2.35
N TYR A 408 4.10 28.98 2.78
CA TYR A 408 3.81 30.23 3.48
C TYR A 408 4.35 30.25 4.91
N LEU A 409 3.94 29.30 5.75
CA LEU A 409 4.33 29.23 7.17
C LEU A 409 5.84 29.07 7.34
N ARG A 410 6.46 28.20 6.54
CA ARG A 410 7.92 27.99 6.59
C ARG A 410 8.72 29.21 6.13
N LYS A 411 8.28 29.94 5.10
CA LYS A 411 9.03 31.07 4.54
C LYS A 411 8.81 32.38 5.30
N TYR A 412 7.58 32.67 5.71
CA TYR A 412 7.21 33.97 6.29
C TYR A 412 7.07 33.95 7.82
N ARG A 413 6.85 32.78 8.45
CA ARG A 413 6.65 32.65 9.91
C ARG A 413 7.34 31.39 10.49
N PRO A 414 8.68 31.26 10.37
CA PRO A 414 9.40 30.04 10.75
C PRO A 414 9.25 29.68 12.24
N GLY A 415 9.17 30.67 13.13
CA GLY A 415 8.99 30.41 14.57
C GLY A 415 7.67 29.72 14.92
N LEU A 416 6.58 30.05 14.21
CA LEU A 416 5.29 29.36 14.37
C LEU A 416 5.34 27.96 13.78
N PHE A 417 5.99 27.80 12.63
CA PHE A 417 6.14 26.51 11.97
C PHE A 417 6.85 25.48 12.87
N VAL A 418 7.98 25.85 13.46
CA VAL A 418 8.74 24.91 14.32
C VAL A 418 7.97 24.56 15.60
N LYS A 419 7.29 25.55 16.22
CA LYS A 419 6.62 25.34 17.51
C LYS A 419 5.29 24.61 17.39
N TYR A 420 4.48 24.89 16.38
CA TYR A 420 3.08 24.43 16.33
C TYR A 420 2.75 23.49 15.19
N ASN A 421 3.50 23.48 14.08
CA ASN A 421 3.09 22.71 12.90
C ASN A 421 2.98 21.20 13.21
N TYR A 422 3.95 20.63 13.93
CA TYR A 422 3.91 19.22 14.30
C TYR A 422 2.80 18.92 15.32
N LEU A 423 2.58 19.81 16.29
CA LEU A 423 1.52 19.64 17.29
C LEU A 423 0.12 19.70 16.66
N VAL A 424 -0.11 20.67 15.78
CA VAL A 424 -1.37 20.81 15.04
C VAL A 424 -1.58 19.62 14.12
N SER A 425 -0.53 19.16 13.42
CA SER A 425 -0.61 17.96 12.59
C SER A 425 -0.98 16.72 13.39
N ALA A 426 -0.36 16.51 14.56
CA ALA A 426 -0.67 15.39 15.44
C ALA A 426 -2.09 15.47 16.02
N ALA A 427 -2.55 16.67 16.39
CA ALA A 427 -3.90 16.89 16.90
C ALA A 427 -4.96 16.68 15.82
N LEU A 428 -4.72 17.11 14.57
CA LEU A 428 -5.62 16.89 13.45
C LEU A 428 -5.72 15.41 13.08
N ASP A 429 -4.60 14.68 13.05
CA ASP A 429 -4.59 13.25 12.76
C ASP A 429 -5.33 12.46 13.85
N GLY A 430 -4.94 12.64 15.12
CA GLY A 430 -5.61 11.98 16.25
C GLY A 430 -7.09 12.35 16.38
N GLY A 431 -7.42 13.64 16.23
CA GLY A 431 -8.81 14.11 16.27
C GLY A 431 -9.66 13.54 15.14
N THR A 432 -9.11 13.44 13.92
CA THR A 432 -9.81 12.83 12.79
C THR A 432 -10.07 11.35 13.03
N GLN A 433 -9.08 10.59 13.53
CA GLN A 433 -9.26 9.16 13.80
C GLN A 433 -10.35 8.91 14.86
N VAL A 434 -10.36 9.68 15.95
CA VAL A 434 -11.39 9.59 16.99
C VAL A 434 -12.77 9.95 16.44
N MET A 435 -12.86 11.04 15.66
CA MET A 435 -14.11 11.45 15.03
C MET A 435 -14.63 10.41 14.05
N VAL A 436 -13.78 9.84 13.19
CA VAL A 436 -14.14 8.76 12.25
C VAL A 436 -14.67 7.56 13.01
N PHE A 437 -13.98 7.12 14.08
CA PHE A 437 -14.46 6.00 14.90
C PHE A 437 -15.86 6.27 15.49
N ILE A 438 -16.06 7.43 16.13
CA ILE A 438 -17.35 7.77 16.75
C ILE A 438 -18.44 7.89 15.68
N LEU A 439 -18.18 8.59 14.59
CA LEU A 439 -19.16 8.81 13.54
C LEU A 439 -19.54 7.50 12.84
N SER A 440 -18.56 6.66 12.46
CA SER A 440 -18.81 5.37 11.82
C SER A 440 -19.67 4.46 12.71
N PHE A 441 -19.45 4.44 14.02
CA PHE A 441 -20.19 3.57 14.93
C PHE A 441 -21.54 4.11 15.41
N ALA A 442 -21.54 5.34 15.90
CA ALA A 442 -22.68 5.92 16.61
C ALA A 442 -23.69 6.58 15.66
N VAL A 443 -23.23 7.08 14.51
CA VAL A 443 -24.05 7.89 13.60
C VAL A 443 -24.32 7.16 12.31
N PHE A 444 -23.30 6.59 11.67
CA PHE A 444 -23.42 6.04 10.33
C PHE A 444 -23.70 4.53 10.29
N GLY A 445 -24.24 3.97 11.37
CA GLY A 445 -24.80 2.62 11.36
C GLY A 445 -23.77 1.48 11.38
N GLY A 446 -22.51 1.73 11.78
CA GLY A 446 -21.54 0.65 12.03
C GLY A 446 -22.02 -0.33 13.13
N SER A 447 -22.77 0.17 14.12
CA SER A 447 -23.44 -0.64 15.15
C SER A 447 -24.87 -1.07 14.78
N GLY A 448 -25.31 -0.89 13.53
CA GLY A 448 -26.60 -1.38 13.01
C GLY A 448 -27.78 -0.39 13.04
N LYS A 449 -27.74 0.71 13.80
CA LYS A 449 -28.72 1.80 13.69
C LYS A 449 -28.07 3.05 13.10
N GLU A 450 -28.47 3.41 11.88
CA GLU A 450 -28.08 4.65 11.25
C GLU A 450 -28.92 5.83 11.81
N ARG A 451 -28.25 6.92 12.13
CA ARG A 451 -28.82 8.20 12.53
C ARG A 451 -28.36 9.22 11.50
N ALA A 452 -29.01 9.26 10.34
CA ALA A 452 -28.64 10.18 9.27
C ALA A 452 -28.71 11.64 9.76
N PHE A 453 -27.70 12.44 9.39
CA PHE A 453 -27.75 13.88 9.63
C PHE A 453 -28.91 14.50 8.85
N PRO A 454 -29.56 15.55 9.38
CA PRO A 454 -30.61 16.26 8.65
C PRO A 454 -30.06 16.78 7.33
N THR A 455 -30.92 16.86 6.32
CA THR A 455 -30.58 17.47 5.03
C THR A 455 -30.50 18.98 5.19
N TRP A 456 -29.38 19.59 4.78
CA TRP A 456 -29.17 21.04 4.79
C TRP A 456 -28.27 21.44 3.62
N ALA A 457 -27.99 22.73 3.46
CA ALA A 457 -27.29 23.26 2.28
C ALA A 457 -25.93 22.59 1.95
N GLY A 458 -25.21 22.08 2.95
CA GLY A 458 -23.96 21.31 2.78
C GLY A 458 -24.11 19.79 2.92
N ASN A 459 -25.33 19.29 3.15
CA ASN A 459 -25.65 17.85 3.19
C ASN A 459 -26.96 17.62 2.42
N ASN A 460 -26.86 17.39 1.11
CA ASN A 460 -28.01 17.19 0.23
C ASN A 460 -28.65 15.78 0.37
N GLY A 461 -28.27 15.01 1.38
CA GLY A 461 -28.66 13.62 1.58
C GLY A 461 -27.77 12.62 0.82
N GLY A 462 -27.01 13.07 -0.17
CA GLY A 462 -26.05 12.24 -0.89
C GLY A 462 -26.70 11.12 -1.71
N VAL A 463 -26.01 9.97 -1.83
CA VAL A 463 -26.41 8.85 -2.71
C VAL A 463 -27.83 8.34 -2.44
N SER A 464 -28.34 8.47 -1.21
CA SER A 464 -29.73 8.09 -0.88
C SER A 464 -30.81 8.96 -1.56
N ASN A 465 -30.42 10.12 -2.12
CA ASN A 465 -31.26 11.00 -2.92
C ASN A 465 -30.83 11.05 -4.40
N SER A 466 -30.06 10.06 -4.89
CA SER A 466 -29.45 10.04 -6.25
C SER A 466 -28.70 11.33 -6.58
N LYS A 467 -27.96 11.88 -5.59
CA LYS A 467 -27.13 13.09 -5.73
C LYS A 467 -25.78 12.85 -5.10
N ASN A 468 -24.71 13.33 -5.73
CA ASN A 468 -23.42 13.37 -5.06
C ASN A 468 -23.39 14.53 -4.05
N ILE A 469 -22.73 14.35 -2.89
CA ILE A 469 -22.63 15.38 -1.85
C ILE A 469 -21.89 16.63 -2.37
N ASP A 470 -20.97 16.44 -3.32
CA ASP A 470 -20.21 17.51 -3.97
C ASP A 470 -20.99 18.25 -5.06
N PHE A 471 -22.28 17.96 -5.24
CA PHE A 471 -23.16 18.50 -6.28
C PHE A 471 -22.69 18.24 -7.72
N CYS A 472 -21.73 17.34 -7.91
CA CYS A 472 -21.36 16.86 -9.24
C CYS A 472 -22.50 16.02 -9.84
N MET A 473 -22.56 15.98 -11.17
CA MET A 473 -23.57 15.21 -11.90
C MET A 473 -23.53 13.73 -11.46
N TYR A 474 -24.64 13.26 -10.91
CA TYR A 474 -24.83 11.85 -10.56
C TYR A 474 -24.98 11.05 -11.85
N ASN A 475 -24.28 9.93 -11.97
CA ASN A 475 -24.36 9.10 -13.18
C ASN A 475 -25.61 8.20 -13.08
N PRO A 476 -26.67 8.44 -13.88
CA PRO A 476 -27.91 7.67 -13.79
C PRO A 476 -27.74 6.19 -14.17
N ALA A 477 -26.67 5.83 -14.88
CA ALA A 477 -26.35 4.44 -15.22
C ALA A 477 -25.83 3.62 -14.02
N ASN A 478 -25.64 4.24 -12.85
CA ASN A 478 -25.25 3.54 -11.62
C ASN A 478 -26.44 3.02 -10.79
N ASP A 479 -27.67 3.49 -11.07
CA ASP A 479 -28.91 3.06 -10.38
C ASP A 479 -29.61 1.87 -11.07
N SER A 480 -29.10 1.42 -12.22
CA SER A 480 -29.62 0.30 -13.04
C SER A 480 -28.81 -0.97 -12.84
#